data_AF-A0A2S7Z6J8-F1
#
_entry.id   AF-A0A2S7Z6J8-F1
#
_cell.length_a   1.000
_cell.length_b   1.000
_cell.length_c   1.000
_cell.angle_alpha   90.00
_cell.angle_beta   90.00
_cell.angle_gamma   90.00
#
_symmetry.space_group_name_H-M   'P 1'
#
loop_
_entity.id
_entity.type
_entity.pdbx_description
1 polymer ?
#
loop_
_entity_poly.entity_id
_entity_poly.type
_entity_poly.pdbx_seq_one_letter_code
_entity_poly.pdbx_strand_id
1 'polypeptide(L)'
;MNKNFWIFTCIAALFVSAVTVVLTSSKVLAAPILVFPVLSLVIPLLMRRLKNAKFNDDFPLHMGYHTYSWAWWSVFSLLHTPFGFQIENGLVKVFVLFIVYFIIQVLIELIGLLLTKIFARPRRWGMIDDVIDIVLYIIPIPFLYIGSILYIDLQDPMVYYLYAPSMNINIVFAELVLLLMTMLVFVFYLYPRHIDYKGVRLLRIVVTAALWLAMNGHILYGGYVPPFILSIVPTVFPTYQGNPLVFITPALLEAGIIAVSVIIGALVERGILSRRRERI
;
A
#
# COMPACT_ATOMS: atom_id res chain seq x y z
N MET A 1 -11.08 18.22 14.57
CA MET A 1 -9.79 17.93 13.91
C MET A 1 -8.78 18.93 14.44
N ASN A 2 -7.56 18.52 14.82
CA ASN A 2 -6.61 19.39 15.51
C ASN A 2 -6.10 20.51 14.57
N LYS A 3 -6.19 21.77 14.99
CA LYS A 3 -5.66 22.95 14.29
C LYS A 3 -4.15 22.80 13.99
N ASN A 4 -3.40 22.20 14.91
CA ASN A 4 -1.97 22.00 14.78
C ASN A 4 -1.61 21.04 13.65
N PHE A 5 -2.46 20.04 13.37
CA PHE A 5 -2.24 19.11 12.25
C PHE A 5 -2.32 19.84 10.92
N TRP A 6 -3.37 20.64 10.69
CA TRP A 6 -3.50 21.38 9.44
C TRP A 6 -2.39 22.38 9.19
N ILE A 7 -1.92 23.08 10.23
CA ILE A 7 -0.81 24.02 10.06
C ILE A 7 0.47 23.27 9.68
N PHE A 8 0.76 22.16 10.35
CA PHE A 8 1.88 21.29 9.98
C PHE A 8 1.77 20.85 8.51
N THR A 9 0.62 20.32 8.12
CA THR A 9 0.38 19.81 6.76
C THR A 9 0.47 20.87 5.70
N CYS A 10 -0.11 22.05 5.92
CA CYS A 10 -0.01 23.14 4.96
C CYS A 10 1.42 23.65 4.80
N ILE A 11 2.20 23.75 5.88
CA ILE A 11 3.61 24.18 5.81
C ILE A 11 4.45 23.13 5.07
N ALA A 12 4.29 21.85 5.42
CA ALA A 12 4.99 20.75 4.76
C ALA A 12 4.63 20.69 3.27
N ALA A 13 3.33 20.70 2.93
CA ALA A 13 2.84 20.73 1.56
C ALA A 13 3.35 21.93 0.77
N LEU A 14 3.36 23.13 1.35
CA LEU A 14 3.87 24.32 0.69
C LEU A 14 5.37 24.23 0.39
N PHE A 15 6.17 23.76 1.35
CA PHE A 15 7.62 23.67 1.16
C PHE A 15 7.99 22.54 0.20
N VAL A 16 7.37 21.37 0.32
CA VAL A 16 7.56 20.24 -0.61
C VAL A 16 7.20 20.66 -2.03
N SER A 17 5.98 21.16 -2.24
CA SER A 17 5.48 21.51 -3.58
C SER A 17 6.27 22.64 -4.23
N ALA A 18 6.59 23.72 -3.50
CA ALA A 18 7.34 24.84 -4.06
C ALA A 18 8.74 24.41 -4.53
N VAL A 19 9.48 23.67 -3.69
CA VAL A 19 10.83 23.21 -4.02
C VAL A 19 10.80 22.21 -5.17
N THR A 20 9.87 21.25 -5.14
CA THR A 20 9.69 20.27 -6.21
C THR A 20 9.41 20.95 -7.55
N VAL A 21 8.53 21.96 -7.60
CA VAL A 21 8.16 22.63 -8.86
C VAL A 21 9.30 23.46 -9.44
N VAL A 22 10.04 24.19 -8.59
CA VAL A 22 11.22 24.96 -9.02
C VAL A 22 12.26 24.03 -9.63
N LEU A 23 12.53 22.89 -8.99
CA LEU A 23 13.48 21.89 -9.49
C LEU A 23 12.95 21.12 -10.71
N THR A 24 11.63 20.97 -10.84
CA THR A 24 11.03 20.41 -12.06
C THR A 24 11.23 21.35 -13.26
N SER A 25 11.24 22.65 -13.01
CA SER A 25 11.37 23.68 -14.04
C SER A 25 12.82 23.93 -14.47
N SER A 26 13.81 23.42 -13.73
CA SER A 26 15.25 23.64 -14.02
C SER A 26 15.82 22.75 -15.15
N LYS A 27 14.95 22.01 -15.87
CA LYS A 27 15.31 21.08 -16.98
C LYS A 27 16.29 19.96 -16.61
N VAL A 28 16.56 19.75 -15.32
CA VAL A 28 17.35 18.59 -14.87
C VAL A 28 16.50 17.34 -15.05
N LEU A 29 16.91 16.48 -15.98
CA LEU A 29 16.22 15.23 -16.32
C LEU A 29 16.02 14.38 -15.04
N ALA A 30 14.82 13.82 -14.86
CA ALA A 30 14.44 12.95 -13.72
C ALA A 30 14.41 13.58 -12.31
N ALA A 31 14.67 14.88 -12.16
CA ALA A 31 14.60 15.55 -10.85
C ALA A 31 13.25 15.40 -10.12
N PRO A 32 12.07 15.54 -10.74
CA PRO A 32 10.78 15.56 -10.02
C PRO A 32 10.43 14.20 -9.40
N ILE A 33 10.77 13.12 -10.12
CA ILE A 33 10.52 11.72 -9.76
C ILE A 33 11.28 11.35 -8.49
N LEU A 34 12.45 11.96 -8.24
CA LEU A 34 13.27 11.69 -7.06
C LEU A 34 13.09 12.75 -5.96
N VAL A 35 13.02 14.02 -6.34
CA VAL A 35 12.96 15.15 -5.42
C VAL A 35 11.66 15.14 -4.64
N PHE A 36 10.51 14.91 -5.29
CA PHE A 36 9.23 14.90 -4.57
C PHE A 36 9.17 13.78 -3.52
N PRO A 37 9.46 12.50 -3.82
CA PRO A 37 9.50 11.45 -2.80
C PRO A 37 10.49 11.77 -1.67
N VAL A 38 11.68 12.29 -1.96
CA VAL A 38 12.65 12.61 -0.91
C VAL A 38 12.13 13.72 0.01
N LEU A 39 11.66 14.82 -0.58
CA LEU A 39 11.20 15.99 0.16
C LEU A 39 9.92 15.70 0.96
N SER A 40 8.96 14.99 0.37
CA SER A 40 7.69 14.60 1.02
C SER A 40 7.89 13.77 2.29
N LEU A 41 9.01 13.05 2.40
CA LEU A 41 9.39 12.31 3.62
C LEU A 41 10.22 13.18 4.57
N VAL A 42 11.27 13.83 4.05
CA VAL A 42 12.27 14.51 4.87
C VAL A 42 11.68 15.73 5.58
N ILE A 43 10.87 16.53 4.89
CA ILE A 43 10.34 17.78 5.43
C ILE A 43 9.43 17.54 6.65
N PRO A 44 8.40 16.67 6.58
CA PRO A 44 7.61 16.31 7.76
C PRO A 44 8.43 15.78 8.94
N LEU A 45 9.45 14.95 8.67
CA LEU A 45 10.33 14.40 9.70
C LEU A 45 11.18 15.48 10.38
N LEU A 46 11.75 16.40 9.61
CA LEU A 46 12.52 17.53 10.13
C LEU A 46 11.63 18.47 10.93
N MET A 47 10.46 18.82 10.39
CA MET A 47 9.50 19.70 11.06
C MET A 47 9.07 19.16 12.43
N ARG A 48 8.86 17.83 12.56
CA ARG A 48 8.52 17.22 13.86
C ARG A 48 9.66 17.31 14.89
N ARG A 49 10.93 17.37 14.45
CA ARG A 49 12.08 17.45 15.36
C ARG A 49 12.35 18.87 15.87
N LEU A 50 11.65 19.88 15.35
CA LEU A 50 11.79 21.27 15.79
C LEU A 50 11.14 21.46 17.17
N LYS A 51 11.98 21.41 18.22
CA LYS A 51 11.56 21.56 19.63
C LYS A 51 10.79 22.85 19.93
N ASN A 52 10.98 23.91 19.13
CA ASN A 52 10.34 25.22 19.32
C ASN A 52 9.02 25.38 18.56
N ALA A 53 8.60 24.37 17.78
CA ALA A 53 7.36 24.43 17.05
C ALA A 53 6.19 24.08 17.99
N LYS A 54 5.26 25.02 18.20
CA LYS A 54 4.03 24.85 19.04
C LYS A 54 3.12 23.68 18.62
N PHE A 55 3.45 22.98 17.53
CA PHE A 55 2.73 21.79 17.06
C PHE A 55 3.07 20.53 17.85
N ASN A 56 4.17 20.53 18.61
CA ASN A 56 4.74 19.31 19.20
C ASN A 56 3.89 18.71 20.34
N ASP A 57 3.13 19.54 21.07
CA ASP A 57 2.52 19.12 22.33
C ASP A 57 1.24 18.27 22.16
N ASP A 58 0.67 18.18 20.96
CA ASP A 58 -0.55 17.37 20.70
C ASP A 58 -0.66 16.90 19.23
N PHE A 59 0.47 16.56 18.58
CA PHE A 59 0.45 16.13 17.18
C PHE A 59 0.01 14.66 17.04
N PRO A 60 -1.17 14.38 16.46
CA PRO A 60 -1.75 13.03 16.48
C PRO A 60 -1.16 12.08 15.43
N LEU A 61 -0.18 12.52 14.63
CA LEU A 61 0.39 11.73 13.53
C LEU A 61 1.64 10.98 13.99
N HIS A 62 1.60 9.65 13.92
CA HIS A 62 2.76 8.81 14.19
C HIS A 62 3.66 8.75 12.95
N MET A 63 4.95 9.06 13.11
CA MET A 63 5.86 9.16 11.96
C MET A 63 6.05 7.83 11.23
N GLY A 64 5.98 6.69 11.91
CA GLY A 64 6.04 5.39 11.24
C GLY A 64 4.89 5.17 10.25
N TYR A 65 3.68 5.65 10.57
CA TYR A 65 2.53 5.54 9.67
C TYR A 65 2.54 6.61 8.59
N HIS A 66 3.15 7.77 8.86
CA HIS A 66 3.48 8.74 7.82
C HIS A 66 4.47 8.14 6.81
N THR A 67 5.57 7.53 7.25
CA THR A 67 6.52 6.84 6.36
C THR A 67 5.84 5.75 5.55
N TYR A 68 4.93 4.98 6.16
CA TYR A 68 4.18 3.97 5.44
C TYR A 68 3.25 4.56 4.37
N SER A 69 2.49 5.60 4.71
CA SER A 69 1.68 6.35 3.73
C SER A 69 2.52 7.00 2.63
N TRP A 70 3.71 7.49 2.97
CA TRP A 70 4.66 8.04 2.01
C TRP A 70 5.11 6.97 1.01
N ALA A 71 5.39 5.76 1.48
CA ALA A 71 5.75 4.65 0.59
C ALA A 71 4.62 4.32 -0.39
N TRP A 72 3.35 4.34 0.06
CA TRP A 72 2.18 4.14 -0.81
C TRP A 72 2.15 5.17 -1.95
N TRP A 73 2.23 6.45 -1.60
CA TRP A 73 2.16 7.53 -2.58
C TRP A 73 3.41 7.65 -3.45
N SER A 74 4.57 7.22 -2.97
CA SER A 74 5.78 7.16 -3.78
C SER A 74 5.63 6.10 -4.87
N VAL A 75 5.20 4.89 -4.52
CA VAL A 75 4.91 3.83 -5.50
C VAL A 75 3.87 4.31 -6.52
N PHE A 76 2.77 4.90 -6.06
CA PHE A 76 1.74 5.44 -6.96
C PHE A 76 2.29 6.53 -7.91
N SER A 77 3.01 7.52 -7.37
CA SER A 77 3.50 8.68 -8.13
C SER A 77 4.63 8.34 -9.10
N LEU A 78 5.49 7.37 -8.73
CA LEU A 78 6.58 6.88 -9.59
C LEU A 78 6.02 6.09 -10.79
N LEU A 79 4.94 5.34 -10.60
CA LEU A 79 4.39 4.44 -11.62
C LEU A 79 3.34 5.07 -12.52
N HIS A 80 2.52 5.99 -11.99
CA HIS A 80 1.38 6.53 -12.71
C HIS A 80 1.62 7.90 -13.33
N THR A 81 2.89 8.34 -13.43
CA THR A 81 3.30 9.72 -13.77
C THR A 81 2.12 10.67 -13.87
N PRO A 82 1.65 11.25 -12.75
CA PRO A 82 0.57 12.22 -12.76
C PRO A 82 0.93 13.50 -13.55
N PHE A 83 1.87 13.46 -14.49
CA PHE A 83 2.67 14.57 -15.00
C PHE A 83 2.90 14.51 -16.52
N GLY A 84 2.26 13.57 -17.22
CA GLY A 84 2.34 13.43 -18.67
C GLY A 84 1.52 14.45 -19.48
N PHE A 85 0.87 15.42 -18.82
CA PHE A 85 0.05 16.41 -19.54
C PHE A 85 0.93 17.45 -20.24
N GLN A 86 0.66 17.61 -21.54
CA GLN A 86 1.25 18.63 -22.38
C GLN A 86 0.43 19.93 -22.22
N ILE A 87 0.90 20.81 -21.34
CA ILE A 87 0.38 22.18 -21.22
C ILE A 87 1.37 23.10 -21.93
N GLU A 88 0.92 23.75 -23.00
CA GLU A 88 1.75 24.65 -23.83
C GLU A 88 2.21 25.89 -23.06
N ASN A 89 1.35 26.43 -22.18
CA ASN A 89 1.68 27.58 -21.37
C ASN A 89 2.52 27.17 -20.14
N GLY A 90 3.80 27.58 -20.13
CA GLY A 90 4.75 27.27 -19.07
C GLY A 90 4.32 27.72 -17.68
N LEU A 91 3.68 28.89 -17.53
CA LEU A 91 3.20 29.38 -16.23
C LEU A 91 2.04 28.54 -15.71
N VAL A 92 1.09 28.20 -16.58
CA VAL A 92 -0.05 27.34 -16.23
C VAL A 92 0.45 25.95 -15.83
N LYS A 93 1.43 25.41 -16.56
CA LYS A 93 2.06 24.12 -16.24
C LYS A 93 2.68 24.11 -14.83
N VAL A 94 3.46 25.14 -14.51
CA VAL A 94 4.09 25.31 -13.18
C VAL A 94 3.03 25.38 -12.08
N PHE A 95 1.97 26.16 -12.29
CA PHE A 95 0.89 26.32 -11.32
C PHE A 95 0.11 25.01 -11.08
N VAL A 96 -0.22 24.29 -12.16
CA VAL A 96 -0.90 22.98 -12.06
C VAL A 96 -0.04 21.96 -11.33
N LEU A 97 1.26 21.87 -11.65
CA LEU A 97 2.18 20.99 -10.95
C LEU A 97 2.27 21.31 -9.46
N PHE A 98 2.31 22.59 -9.10
CA PHE A 98 2.29 23.03 -7.70
C PHE A 98 1.04 22.52 -6.97
N ILE A 99 -0.14 22.72 -7.54
CA ILE A 99 -1.40 22.25 -6.96
C ILE A 99 -1.38 20.72 -6.78
N VAL A 100 -0.94 19.98 -7.80
CA VAL A 100 -0.89 18.52 -7.76
C VAL A 100 0.04 18.04 -6.64
N TYR A 101 1.28 18.54 -6.57
CA TYR A 101 2.22 18.14 -5.51
C TYR A 101 1.72 18.54 -4.12
N PHE A 102 1.07 19.70 -4.00
CA PHE A 102 0.46 20.15 -2.77
C PHE A 102 -0.63 19.18 -2.31
N ILE A 103 -1.55 18.80 -3.21
CA ILE A 103 -2.63 17.85 -2.91
C ILE A 103 -2.06 16.48 -2.52
N ILE A 104 -1.09 15.96 -3.28
CA ILE A 104 -0.47 14.66 -2.97
C ILE A 104 0.17 14.68 -1.58
N GLN A 105 0.91 15.75 -1.23
CA GLN A 105 1.49 15.86 0.11
C GLN A 105 0.44 15.89 1.21
N VAL A 106 -0.65 16.65 1.01
CA VAL A 106 -1.79 16.66 1.95
C VAL A 106 -2.39 15.26 2.11
N LEU A 107 -2.55 14.51 1.01
CA LEU A 107 -3.08 13.15 1.04
C LEU A 107 -2.15 12.17 1.77
N ILE A 108 -0.83 12.28 1.61
CA ILE A 108 0.16 11.49 2.38
C ILE A 108 -0.06 11.69 3.89
N GLU A 109 -0.26 12.92 4.32
CA GLU A 109 -0.41 13.23 5.74
C GLU A 109 -1.78 12.83 6.29
N LEU A 110 -2.84 12.99 5.50
CA LEU A 110 -4.19 12.54 5.86
C LEU A 110 -4.26 11.01 5.98
N ILE A 111 -3.65 10.27 5.06
CA ILE A 111 -3.59 8.81 5.15
C ILE A 111 -2.71 8.39 6.32
N GLY A 112 -1.56 9.03 6.54
CA GLY A 112 -0.75 8.77 7.74
C GLY A 112 -1.53 9.00 9.05
N LEU A 113 -2.38 10.04 9.11
CA LEU A 113 -3.23 10.32 10.26
C LEU A 113 -4.33 9.26 10.42
N LEU A 114 -4.95 8.86 9.31
CA LEU A 114 -5.95 7.80 9.27
C LEU A 114 -5.36 6.48 9.78
N LEU A 115 -4.20 6.08 9.27
CA LEU A 115 -3.46 4.90 9.73
C LEU A 115 -3.13 4.99 11.22
N THR A 116 -2.70 6.16 11.70
CA THR A 116 -2.44 6.36 13.13
C THR A 116 -3.69 6.10 13.96
N LYS A 117 -4.85 6.59 13.54
CA LYS A 117 -6.13 6.34 14.24
C LYS A 117 -6.57 4.88 14.13
N ILE A 118 -6.42 4.27 12.96
CA ILE A 118 -6.84 2.89 12.72
C ILE A 118 -6.02 1.93 13.58
N PHE A 119 -4.69 2.08 13.61
CA PHE A 119 -3.83 1.20 14.40
C PHE A 119 -3.86 1.50 15.90
N ALA A 120 -4.27 2.71 16.30
CA ALA A 120 -4.53 3.06 17.70
C ALA A 120 -5.94 2.65 18.18
N ARG A 121 -6.77 2.04 17.33
CA ARG A 121 -8.15 1.67 17.69
C ARG A 121 -8.18 0.63 18.83
N PRO A 122 -9.21 0.65 19.70
CA PRO A 122 -9.41 -0.42 20.66
C PRO A 122 -9.73 -1.73 19.93
N ARG A 123 -8.90 -2.75 20.14
CA ARG A 123 -9.10 -4.09 19.55
C ARG A 123 -10.17 -4.84 20.34
N ARG A 124 -11.31 -5.14 19.71
CA ARG A 124 -12.48 -5.76 20.35
C ARG A 124 -12.76 -7.16 19.82
N TRP A 125 -12.39 -7.45 18.58
CA TRP A 125 -12.80 -8.66 17.86
C TRP A 125 -11.64 -9.57 17.49
N GLY A 126 -10.46 -9.35 18.09
CA GLY A 126 -9.32 -10.28 18.11
C GLY A 126 -8.86 -10.71 16.71
N MET A 127 -9.45 -11.78 16.17
CA MET A 127 -9.15 -12.31 14.84
C MET A 127 -9.52 -11.32 13.72
N ILE A 128 -10.65 -10.62 13.83
CA ILE A 128 -11.05 -9.63 12.82
C ILE A 128 -10.10 -8.43 12.85
N ASP A 129 -9.67 -8.01 14.05
CA ASP A 129 -8.68 -6.95 14.19
C ASP A 129 -7.33 -7.34 13.59
N ASP A 130 -6.91 -8.60 13.77
CA ASP A 130 -5.70 -9.14 13.13
C ASP A 130 -5.83 -9.13 11.60
N VAL A 131 -6.98 -9.54 11.05
CA VAL A 131 -7.25 -9.49 9.61
C VAL A 131 -7.12 -8.07 9.08
N ILE A 132 -7.82 -7.11 9.70
CA ILE A 132 -7.81 -5.70 9.26
C ILE A 132 -6.38 -5.15 9.25
N ASP A 133 -5.61 -5.40 10.31
CA ASP A 133 -4.25 -4.88 10.41
C ASP A 133 -3.33 -5.50 9.36
N ILE A 134 -3.39 -6.83 9.20
CA ILE A 134 -2.58 -7.57 8.22
C ILE A 134 -2.91 -7.13 6.79
N VAL A 135 -4.20 -7.02 6.46
CA VAL A 135 -4.67 -6.53 5.15
C VAL A 135 -4.16 -5.13 4.86
N LEU A 136 -4.25 -4.22 5.83
CA LEU A 136 -3.77 -2.84 5.68
C LEU A 136 -2.25 -2.74 5.55
N TYR A 137 -1.48 -3.68 6.10
CA TYR A 137 -0.03 -3.74 5.93
C TYR A 137 0.40 -4.37 4.60
N ILE A 138 -0.36 -5.34 4.09
CA ILE A 138 0.02 -6.10 2.90
C ILE A 138 -0.44 -5.38 1.63
N ILE A 139 -1.72 -5.08 1.50
CA ILE A 139 -2.35 -4.79 0.20
C ILE A 139 -1.85 -3.51 -0.48
N PRO A 140 -1.75 -2.36 0.20
CA PRO A 140 -1.63 -1.08 -0.50
C PRO A 140 -0.40 -0.98 -1.40
N ILE A 141 0.77 -1.48 -0.99
CA ILE A 141 2.01 -1.35 -1.79
C ILE A 141 2.03 -2.31 -3.00
N PRO A 142 1.92 -3.64 -2.83
CA PRO A 142 1.88 -4.59 -3.94
C PRO A 142 0.76 -4.29 -4.94
N PHE A 143 -0.45 -3.93 -4.49
CA PHE A 143 -1.57 -3.72 -5.42
C PHE A 143 -1.53 -2.38 -6.16
N LEU A 144 -0.85 -1.38 -5.62
CA LEU A 144 -0.50 -0.20 -6.42
C LEU A 144 0.48 -0.56 -7.54
N TYR A 145 1.45 -1.43 -7.27
CA TYR A 145 2.40 -1.90 -8.29
C TYR A 145 1.74 -2.84 -9.32
N ILE A 146 1.04 -3.89 -8.87
CA ILE A 146 0.29 -4.82 -9.74
C ILE A 146 -0.73 -4.04 -10.58
N GLY A 147 -1.53 -3.18 -9.95
CA GLY A 147 -2.53 -2.38 -10.66
C GLY A 147 -1.90 -1.49 -11.74
N SER A 148 -0.69 -0.95 -11.51
CA SER A 148 0.00 -0.13 -12.52
C SER A 148 0.35 -0.91 -13.79
N ILE A 149 0.68 -2.19 -13.64
CA ILE A 149 0.98 -3.09 -14.77
C ILE A 149 -0.32 -3.49 -15.46
N LEU A 150 -1.34 -3.88 -14.69
CA LEU A 150 -2.62 -4.32 -15.23
C LEU A 150 -3.46 -3.21 -15.84
N TYR A 151 -3.15 -1.95 -15.53
CA TYR A 151 -3.83 -0.78 -16.08
C TYR A 151 -3.40 -0.45 -17.52
N ILE A 152 -2.21 -0.90 -17.95
CA ILE A 152 -1.65 -0.58 -19.27
C ILE A 152 -2.61 -1.02 -20.38
N ASP A 153 -3.11 -0.09 -21.19
CA ASP A 153 -4.01 -0.41 -22.29
C ASP A 153 -3.26 -1.05 -23.46
N LEU A 154 -3.38 -2.36 -23.61
CA LEU A 154 -2.73 -3.12 -24.68
C LEU A 154 -3.58 -3.18 -25.96
N GLN A 155 -4.76 -2.57 -25.97
CA GLN A 155 -5.56 -2.45 -27.18
C GLN A 155 -4.94 -1.45 -28.16
N ASP A 156 -4.13 -0.50 -27.66
CA ASP A 156 -3.31 0.37 -28.49
C ASP A 156 -2.07 -0.40 -29.00
N PRO A 157 -1.91 -0.60 -30.33
CA PRO A 157 -0.78 -1.31 -30.92
C PRO A 157 0.59 -0.72 -30.55
N MET A 158 0.67 0.60 -30.35
CA MET A 158 1.92 1.28 -29.98
C MET A 158 2.32 0.94 -28.55
N VAL A 159 1.35 0.98 -27.63
CA VAL A 159 1.55 0.63 -26.21
C VAL A 159 1.91 -0.85 -26.08
N TYR A 160 1.23 -1.72 -26.83
CA TYR A 160 1.55 -3.14 -26.87
C TYR A 160 3.00 -3.39 -27.25
N TYR A 161 3.49 -2.79 -28.34
CA TYR A 161 4.86 -2.96 -28.80
C TYR A 161 5.90 -2.49 -27.76
N LEU A 162 5.61 -1.40 -27.05
CA LEU A 162 6.50 -0.83 -26.04
C LEU A 162 6.59 -1.68 -24.76
N TYR A 163 5.46 -2.20 -24.27
CA TYR A 163 5.38 -2.82 -22.94
C TYR A 163 5.37 -4.35 -22.95
N ALA A 164 4.84 -5.00 -24.00
CA ALA A 164 4.72 -6.46 -24.07
C ALA A 164 6.02 -7.23 -23.79
N PRO A 165 7.21 -6.80 -24.28
CA PRO A 165 8.47 -7.51 -24.02
C PRO A 165 8.85 -7.62 -22.54
N SER A 166 8.43 -6.65 -21.72
CA SER A 166 8.80 -6.55 -20.30
C SER A 166 7.69 -6.99 -19.34
N MET A 167 6.49 -7.24 -19.85
CA MET A 167 5.30 -7.39 -19.03
C MET A 167 5.34 -8.65 -18.15
N ASN A 168 5.79 -9.77 -18.72
CA ASN A 168 5.94 -11.02 -17.97
C ASN A 168 6.91 -10.87 -16.78
N ILE A 169 8.04 -10.19 -17.00
CA ILE A 169 9.04 -9.94 -15.94
C ILE A 169 8.45 -9.05 -14.84
N ASN A 170 7.74 -7.99 -15.21
CA ASN A 170 7.11 -7.08 -14.24
C ASN A 170 6.03 -7.78 -13.41
N ILE A 171 5.23 -8.66 -14.01
CA ILE A 171 4.20 -9.43 -13.28
C ILE A 171 4.86 -10.39 -12.29
N VAL A 172 5.87 -11.15 -12.70
CA VAL A 172 6.59 -12.06 -11.80
C VAL A 172 7.27 -11.28 -10.66
N PHE A 173 7.82 -10.10 -10.96
CA PHE A 173 8.37 -9.22 -9.93
C PHE A 173 7.28 -8.71 -8.98
N ALA A 174 6.09 -8.38 -9.49
CA ALA A 174 4.96 -7.94 -8.69
C ALA A 174 4.45 -9.04 -7.75
N GLU A 175 4.38 -10.28 -8.25
CA GLU A 175 4.08 -11.48 -7.46
C GLU A 175 5.12 -11.70 -6.36
N LEU A 176 6.40 -11.52 -6.66
CA LEU A 176 7.47 -11.61 -5.66
C LEU A 176 7.33 -10.53 -4.58
N VAL A 177 7.02 -9.29 -4.96
CA VAL A 177 6.79 -8.19 -4.00
C VAL A 177 5.60 -8.51 -3.10
N LEU A 178 4.48 -9.00 -3.66
CA LEU A 178 3.32 -9.44 -2.89
C LEU A 178 3.71 -10.56 -1.92
N LEU A 179 4.37 -11.61 -2.40
CA LEU A 179 4.80 -12.74 -1.59
C LEU A 179 5.73 -12.32 -0.44
N LEU A 180 6.76 -11.53 -0.72
CA LEU A 180 7.71 -11.07 0.30
C LEU A 180 7.02 -10.21 1.35
N MET A 181 6.20 -9.23 0.93
CA MET A 181 5.45 -8.37 1.85
C MET A 181 4.50 -9.19 2.73
N THR A 182 3.74 -10.11 2.14
CA THR A 182 2.83 -10.99 2.87
C THR A 182 3.56 -11.84 3.89
N MET A 183 4.65 -12.51 3.50
CA MET A 183 5.42 -13.37 4.41
C MET A 183 6.04 -12.57 5.56
N LEU A 184 6.62 -11.40 5.28
CA LEU A 184 7.16 -10.51 6.30
C LEU A 184 6.06 -10.08 7.28
N VAL A 185 4.91 -9.66 6.80
CA VAL A 185 3.80 -9.24 7.66
C VAL A 185 3.31 -10.41 8.51
N PHE A 186 3.07 -11.59 7.93
CA PHE A 186 2.66 -12.76 8.72
C PHE A 186 3.67 -13.09 9.82
N VAL A 187 4.96 -13.10 9.51
CA VAL A 187 6.01 -13.38 10.49
C VAL A 187 6.05 -12.32 11.58
N PHE A 188 6.18 -11.04 11.23
CA PHE A 188 6.41 -9.96 12.20
C PHE A 188 5.15 -9.57 12.98
N TYR A 189 3.97 -9.59 12.35
CA TYR A 189 2.73 -9.21 12.99
C TYR A 189 2.25 -10.30 13.95
N LEU A 190 2.30 -11.57 13.54
CA LEU A 190 1.85 -12.70 14.35
C LEU A 190 2.93 -13.27 15.27
N TYR A 191 4.15 -12.73 15.23
CA TYR A 191 5.28 -13.24 16.02
C TYR A 191 4.92 -13.34 17.52
N PRO A 192 5.24 -14.47 18.19
CA PRO A 192 5.02 -14.61 19.63
C PRO A 192 5.90 -13.66 20.44
N ARG A 193 5.35 -12.53 20.89
CA ARG A 193 6.04 -11.55 21.75
C ARG A 193 6.11 -11.96 23.23
N HIS A 194 5.19 -12.80 23.68
CA HIS A 194 5.15 -13.34 25.03
C HIS A 194 5.46 -14.84 25.02
N ILE A 195 6.01 -15.35 26.13
CA ILE A 195 6.73 -16.64 26.19
C ILE A 195 5.77 -17.84 26.15
N ASP A 196 4.50 -17.64 26.50
CA ASP A 196 3.55 -18.74 26.59
C ASP A 196 3.14 -19.27 25.20
N TYR A 197 3.36 -20.57 25.00
CA TYR A 197 2.93 -21.34 23.82
C TYR A 197 3.53 -20.90 22.47
N LYS A 198 4.83 -20.53 22.45
CA LYS A 198 5.57 -20.18 21.21
C LYS A 198 5.35 -21.15 20.05
N GLY A 199 5.39 -22.46 20.30
CA GLY A 199 5.21 -23.47 19.26
C GLY A 199 3.83 -23.42 18.56
N VAL A 200 2.76 -23.15 19.33
CA VAL A 200 1.40 -23.04 18.76
C VAL A 200 1.26 -21.77 17.91
N ARG A 201 1.89 -20.68 18.34
CA ARG A 201 1.93 -19.43 17.57
C ARG A 201 2.75 -19.54 16.30
N LEU A 202 3.89 -20.24 16.32
CA LEU A 202 4.65 -20.55 15.12
C LEU A 202 3.83 -21.41 14.15
N LEU A 203 3.09 -22.41 14.67
CA LEU A 203 2.19 -23.22 13.85
C LEU A 203 1.10 -22.37 13.20
N ARG A 204 0.50 -21.40 13.91
CA ARG A 204 -0.46 -20.45 13.32
C ARG A 204 0.14 -19.71 12.13
N ILE A 205 1.38 -19.23 12.24
CA ILE A 205 2.07 -18.53 11.13
C ILE A 205 2.22 -19.47 9.94
N VAL A 206 2.72 -20.69 10.16
CA VAL A 206 2.90 -21.70 9.10
C VAL A 206 1.58 -22.04 8.43
N VAL A 207 0.51 -22.29 9.18
CA VAL A 207 -0.83 -22.60 8.64
C VAL A 207 -1.37 -21.42 7.83
N THR A 208 -1.26 -20.20 8.36
CA THR A 208 -1.72 -18.98 7.67
C THR A 208 -0.98 -18.80 6.35
N ALA A 209 0.36 -18.92 6.37
CA ALA A 209 1.20 -18.78 5.18
C ALA A 209 0.94 -19.89 4.15
N ALA A 210 0.83 -21.14 4.59
CA ALA A 210 0.59 -22.28 3.71
C ALA A 210 -0.79 -22.20 3.03
N LEU A 211 -1.84 -21.80 3.76
CA LEU A 211 -3.18 -21.60 3.19
C LEU A 211 -3.19 -20.46 2.17
N TRP A 212 -2.53 -19.35 2.51
CA TRP A 212 -2.42 -18.21 1.60
C TRP A 212 -1.68 -18.60 0.32
N LEU A 213 -0.54 -19.31 0.43
CA LEU A 213 0.22 -19.82 -0.71
C LEU A 213 -0.56 -20.82 -1.53
N ALA A 214 -1.30 -21.73 -0.90
CA ALA A 214 -2.09 -22.73 -1.59
C ALA A 214 -3.23 -22.08 -2.40
N MET A 215 -3.94 -21.12 -1.82
CA MET A 215 -5.01 -20.39 -2.51
C MET A 215 -4.47 -19.54 -3.66
N ASN A 216 -3.42 -18.74 -3.42
CA ASN A 216 -2.81 -17.93 -4.48
C ASN A 216 -2.17 -18.79 -5.57
N GLY A 217 -1.49 -19.88 -5.21
CA GLY A 217 -0.90 -20.82 -6.16
C GLY A 217 -1.95 -21.52 -7.03
N HIS A 218 -3.10 -21.90 -6.46
CA HIS A 218 -4.22 -22.46 -7.21
C HIS A 218 -4.83 -21.45 -8.19
N ILE A 219 -4.98 -20.19 -7.77
CA ILE A 219 -5.56 -19.14 -8.64
C ILE A 219 -4.59 -18.75 -9.76
N LEU A 220 -3.30 -18.58 -9.47
CA LEU A 220 -2.32 -18.03 -10.41
C LEU A 220 -1.71 -19.07 -11.34
N TYR A 221 -1.52 -20.32 -10.89
CA TYR A 221 -0.75 -21.34 -11.63
C TYR A 221 -1.59 -22.54 -12.09
N GLY A 222 -2.86 -22.29 -12.46
CA GLY A 222 -3.64 -23.26 -13.24
C GLY A 222 -4.40 -24.29 -12.41
N GLY A 223 -4.81 -23.92 -11.20
CA GLY A 223 -5.89 -24.63 -10.52
C GLY A 223 -7.20 -24.53 -11.30
N TYR A 224 -8.11 -25.48 -11.06
CA TYR A 224 -9.42 -25.45 -11.71
C TYR A 224 -10.19 -24.18 -11.33
N VAL A 225 -10.53 -23.38 -12.33
CA VAL A 225 -11.44 -22.23 -12.22
C VAL A 225 -12.74 -22.58 -12.94
N PRO A 226 -13.90 -22.51 -12.26
CA PRO A 226 -15.18 -22.83 -12.90
C PRO A 226 -15.47 -21.95 -14.13
N PRO A 227 -16.08 -22.48 -15.21
CA PRO A 227 -16.34 -21.72 -16.43
C PRO A 227 -17.16 -20.44 -16.22
N PHE A 228 -18.10 -20.43 -15.26
CA PHE A 228 -18.90 -19.24 -14.95
C PHE A 228 -18.09 -18.13 -14.26
N ILE A 229 -16.98 -18.48 -13.59
CA ILE A 229 -16.05 -17.47 -13.05
C ILE A 229 -15.25 -16.88 -14.22
N LEU A 230 -14.73 -17.73 -15.11
CA LEU A 230 -13.97 -17.29 -16.29
C LEU A 230 -14.78 -16.34 -17.19
N SER A 231 -16.10 -16.53 -17.31
CA SER A 231 -16.94 -15.63 -18.10
C SER A 231 -17.15 -14.25 -17.46
N ILE A 232 -17.00 -14.13 -16.14
CA ILE A 232 -17.18 -12.87 -15.39
C ILE A 232 -15.83 -12.14 -15.21
N VAL A 233 -14.71 -12.87 -15.25
CA VAL A 233 -13.35 -12.33 -15.04
C VAL A 233 -13.07 -11.08 -15.88
N PRO A 234 -13.34 -11.02 -17.20
CA PRO A 234 -13.04 -9.80 -17.98
C PRO A 234 -13.84 -8.57 -17.54
N THR A 235 -15.02 -8.77 -16.92
CA THR A 235 -15.88 -7.68 -16.45
C THR A 235 -15.43 -7.18 -15.08
N VAL A 236 -15.01 -8.09 -14.19
CA VAL A 236 -14.59 -7.77 -12.82
C VAL A 236 -13.10 -7.42 -12.74
N PHE A 237 -12.30 -7.97 -13.65
CA PHE A 237 -10.86 -7.77 -13.79
C PHE A 237 -10.54 -7.36 -15.23
N PRO A 238 -10.81 -6.12 -15.63
CA PRO A 238 -10.54 -5.60 -16.97
C PRO A 238 -9.04 -5.34 -17.16
N THR A 239 -8.23 -6.40 -17.08
CA THR A 239 -6.78 -6.34 -17.23
C THR A 239 -6.42 -5.88 -18.64
N TYR A 240 -5.49 -4.94 -18.71
CA TYR A 240 -4.95 -4.37 -19.93
C TYR A 240 -5.92 -3.55 -20.79
N GLN A 241 -6.88 -2.89 -20.14
CA GLN A 241 -7.93 -2.12 -20.80
C GLN A 241 -7.97 -0.65 -20.35
N GLY A 242 -6.93 -0.12 -19.70
CA GLY A 242 -6.95 1.25 -19.20
C GLY A 242 -8.00 1.51 -18.10
N ASN A 243 -8.47 0.46 -17.42
CA ASN A 243 -9.60 0.55 -16.51
C ASN A 243 -9.12 0.57 -15.04
N PRO A 244 -9.45 1.60 -14.24
CA PRO A 244 -8.98 1.71 -12.85
C PRO A 244 -9.55 0.63 -11.90
N LEU A 245 -10.51 -0.18 -12.35
CA LEU A 245 -11.04 -1.29 -11.56
C LEU A 245 -9.95 -2.30 -11.17
N VAL A 246 -8.87 -2.42 -11.96
CA VAL A 246 -7.72 -3.29 -11.69
C VAL A 246 -6.93 -2.93 -10.41
N PHE A 247 -7.14 -1.74 -9.85
CA PHE A 247 -6.57 -1.38 -8.53
C PHE A 247 -7.42 -1.86 -7.36
N ILE A 248 -8.72 -2.11 -7.60
CA ILE A 248 -9.71 -2.37 -6.56
C ILE A 248 -10.03 -3.86 -6.49
N THR A 249 -10.40 -4.47 -7.60
CA THR A 249 -10.93 -5.84 -7.57
C THR A 249 -9.89 -6.89 -7.19
N PRO A 250 -8.63 -6.85 -7.66
CA PRO A 250 -7.59 -7.78 -7.18
C PRO A 250 -7.30 -7.59 -5.70
N ALA A 251 -7.27 -6.35 -5.25
CA ALA A 251 -7.03 -6.01 -3.85
C ALA A 251 -8.15 -6.57 -2.94
N LEU A 252 -9.41 -6.47 -3.34
CA LEU A 252 -10.53 -7.03 -2.56
C LEU A 252 -10.51 -8.56 -2.52
N LEU A 253 -10.20 -9.21 -3.64
CA LEU A 253 -10.06 -10.66 -3.69
C LEU A 253 -8.96 -11.13 -2.72
N GLU A 254 -7.80 -10.48 -2.81
CA GLU A 254 -6.66 -10.80 -1.96
C GLU A 254 -6.91 -10.50 -0.48
N ALA A 255 -7.65 -9.43 -0.16
CA ALA A 255 -8.11 -9.17 1.20
C ALA A 255 -8.94 -10.34 1.75
N GLY A 256 -9.81 -10.92 0.91
CA GLY A 256 -10.58 -12.11 1.23
C GLY A 256 -9.70 -13.34 1.49
N ILE A 257 -8.71 -13.58 0.62
CA ILE A 257 -7.76 -14.70 0.76
C ILE A 257 -6.95 -14.56 2.06
N ILE A 258 -6.41 -13.37 2.34
CA ILE A 258 -5.70 -13.07 3.59
C ILE A 258 -6.63 -13.28 4.79
N ALA A 259 -7.87 -12.78 4.72
CA ALA A 259 -8.84 -12.93 5.80
C ALA A 259 -9.11 -14.40 6.13
N VAL A 260 -9.38 -15.23 5.12
CA VAL A 260 -9.62 -16.66 5.28
C VAL A 260 -8.40 -17.35 5.90
N SER A 261 -7.20 -17.10 5.37
CA SER A 261 -5.96 -17.67 5.90
C SER A 261 -5.71 -17.33 7.36
N VAL A 262 -5.85 -16.05 7.72
CA VAL A 262 -5.60 -15.55 9.09
C VAL A 262 -6.64 -16.10 10.07
N ILE A 263 -7.92 -16.16 9.67
CA ILE A 263 -9.00 -16.71 10.49
C ILE A 263 -8.76 -18.20 10.75
N ILE A 264 -8.46 -18.99 9.71
CA ILE A 264 -8.20 -20.42 9.88
C ILE A 264 -6.98 -20.65 10.78
N GLY A 265 -5.88 -19.91 10.55
CA GLY A 265 -4.70 -19.99 11.41
C GLY A 265 -5.01 -19.67 12.88
N ALA A 266 -5.84 -18.66 13.14
CA ALA A 266 -6.28 -18.31 14.49
C ALA A 266 -7.21 -19.35 15.12
N LEU A 267 -8.09 -19.99 14.33
CA LEU A 267 -8.95 -21.08 14.81
C LEU A 267 -8.12 -22.31 15.19
N VAL A 268 -7.10 -22.66 14.41
CA VAL A 268 -6.17 -23.75 14.74
C VAL A 268 -5.44 -23.48 16.05
N GLU A 269 -4.92 -22.26 16.25
CA GLU A 269 -4.29 -21.86 17.52
C GLU A 269 -5.26 -22.04 18.70
N ARG A 270 -6.47 -21.50 18.61
CA ARG A 270 -7.49 -21.60 19.66
C ARG A 270 -7.92 -23.04 19.95
N GLY A 271 -8.05 -23.87 18.92
CA GLY A 271 -8.39 -25.28 19.06
C GLY A 271 -7.33 -26.10 19.79
N ILE A 272 -6.04 -25.78 19.60
CA ILE A 272 -4.94 -26.46 20.29
C ILE A 272 -4.84 -25.98 21.75
N LEU A 273 -4.99 -24.68 21.99
CA LEU A 273 -4.89 -24.11 23.33
C LEU A 273 -6.05 -24.55 24.24
N SER A 274 -7.28 -24.61 23.72
CA SER A 274 -8.45 -25.11 24.47
C SER A 274 -8.25 -26.55 24.96
N ARG A 275 -7.86 -27.46 24.05
CA ARG A 275 -7.59 -28.87 24.40
C ARG A 275 -6.44 -29.07 25.41
N ARG A 276 -5.48 -28.15 25.46
CA ARG A 276 -4.40 -28.21 26.47
C ARG A 276 -4.86 -27.73 27.84
N ARG A 277 -5.76 -26.74 27.90
CA ARG A 277 -6.33 -26.23 29.16
C ARG A 277 -7.26 -27.25 29.83
N GLU A 278 -7.94 -28.10 29.04
CA GLU A 278 -8.78 -29.20 29.56
C GLU A 278 -7.99 -30.39 30.14
N ARG A 279 -6.67 -30.48 29.88
CA ARG A 279 -5.81 -31.57 30.37
C ARG A 279 -5.03 -31.25 31.65
N ILE A 280 -5.18 -30.04 32.19
CA ILE A 280 -4.56 -29.57 33.43
C ILE A 280 -5.66 -29.48 34.49
#